data_AF-A0A920KTI4-F1
#
_entry.id   AF-A0A920KTI4-F1
#
_cell.length_a   1.000
_cell.length_b   1.000
_cell.length_c   1.000
_cell.angle_alpha   90.00
_cell.angle_beta   90.00
_cell.angle_gamma   90.00
#
_symmetry.space_group_name_H-M   'P 1'
#
loop_
_entity.id
_entity.type
_entity.pdbx_description
1 polymer ?
#
loop_
_entity_poly.entity_id
_entity_poly.type
_entity_poly.pdbx_seq_one_letter_code
_entity_poly.pdbx_strand_id
1 'polypeptide(L)'
;MILVPRRGYSPFLGCRSCGEVVMCPHCDVALTVHRGSGGRQWLRCHWCDHRDEIGNRCAHCGSTAFKPFGAGTQKVMELLAQELDGLRLLRFDRDSTGGRDGHRRLLDRFASGEADVLIGTQMLAKGMDLPR
;
A
#
# COMPACT_ATOMS: atom_id res chain seq x y z
N MET A 1 2.17 0.82 -16.70
CA MET A 1 2.66 1.17 -15.34
C MET A 1 1.49 1.23 -14.37
N ILE A 2 1.64 0.68 -13.15
CA ILE A 2 0.65 0.74 -12.07
C ILE A 2 1.21 1.62 -10.94
N LEU A 3 0.48 2.66 -10.58
CA LEU A 3 0.84 3.55 -9.47
C LEU A 3 -0.05 3.29 -8.27
N VAL A 4 0.59 3.06 -7.12
CA VAL A 4 -0.05 2.76 -5.86
C VAL A 4 0.16 3.94 -4.89
N PRO A 5 -0.86 4.38 -4.15
CA PRO A 5 -0.76 5.59 -3.33
C PRO A 5 0.26 5.50 -2.17
N ARG A 6 0.66 4.30 -1.72
CA ARG A 6 1.63 4.13 -0.61
C ARG A 6 2.62 2.98 -0.83
N ARG A 7 3.81 3.11 -0.24
CA ARG A 7 4.86 2.08 -0.14
C ARG A 7 4.50 1.08 0.96
N GLY A 8 4.66 -0.21 0.70
CA GLY A 8 4.53 -1.28 1.70
C GLY A 8 3.10 -1.57 2.17
N TYR A 9 2.99 -2.60 3.01
CA TYR A 9 1.74 -3.09 3.59
C TYR A 9 1.45 -2.36 4.91
N SER A 10 0.90 -1.16 4.85
CA SER A 10 0.33 -0.50 6.03
C SER A 10 -1.18 -0.45 5.88
N PRO A 11 -1.86 -1.58 6.18
CA PRO A 11 -3.28 -1.67 5.93
C PRO A 11 -4.03 -0.79 6.92
N PHE A 12 -4.88 0.11 6.46
CA PHE A 12 -5.84 0.81 7.31
C PHE A 12 -7.08 -0.05 7.52
N LEU A 13 -7.89 0.22 8.54
CA LEU A 13 -9.14 -0.52 8.75
C LEU A 13 -10.31 0.18 8.07
N GLY A 14 -11.13 -0.56 7.33
CA GLY A 14 -12.36 -0.04 6.73
C GLY A 14 -13.51 -1.03 6.78
N CYS A 15 -14.74 -0.53 6.67
CA CYS A 15 -15.96 -1.31 6.59
C CYS A 15 -16.24 -1.72 5.14
N ARG A 16 -16.34 -3.02 4.88
CA ARG A 16 -16.66 -3.55 3.54
C ARG A 16 -18.08 -3.23 3.08
N SER A 17 -18.99 -3.00 4.02
CA SER A 17 -20.41 -2.84 3.73
C SER A 17 -20.77 -1.42 3.29
N CYS A 18 -20.12 -0.40 3.86
CA CYS A 18 -20.43 1.01 3.57
C CYS A 18 -19.23 1.86 3.17
N GLY A 19 -18.01 1.31 3.20
CA GLY A 19 -16.79 2.03 2.83
C GLY A 19 -16.18 2.90 3.94
N GLU A 20 -16.83 2.99 5.11
CA GLU A 20 -16.35 3.80 6.24
C GLU A 20 -14.92 3.41 6.66
N VAL A 21 -14.05 4.41 6.83
CA VAL A 21 -12.65 4.23 7.23
C VAL A 21 -12.48 4.60 8.70
N VAL A 22 -11.72 3.81 9.46
CA VAL A 22 -11.45 4.15 10.87
C VAL A 22 -10.34 5.20 10.95
N MET A 23 -10.72 6.40 11.36
CA MET A 23 -9.87 7.58 11.44
C MET A 23 -9.33 7.83 12.86
N CYS A 24 -8.17 8.46 12.95
CA CYS A 24 -7.60 8.93 14.22
C CYS A 24 -8.37 10.16 14.72
N PRO A 25 -8.81 10.18 15.99
CA PRO A 25 -9.55 11.31 16.55
C PRO A 25 -8.71 12.58 16.74
N HIS A 26 -7.39 12.50 16.60
CA HIS A 26 -6.47 13.61 16.86
C HIS A 26 -5.76 14.18 15.62
N CYS A 27 -5.77 13.45 14.50
CA CYS A 27 -4.88 13.76 13.37
C CYS A 27 -5.55 13.73 12.00
N ASP A 28 -6.84 13.40 11.91
CA ASP A 28 -7.58 13.28 10.65
C ASP A 28 -6.88 12.39 9.60
N VAL A 29 -6.32 11.28 10.08
CA VAL A 29 -5.65 10.26 9.26
C VAL A 29 -6.16 8.88 9.60
N ALA A 30 -6.22 7.99 8.60
CA ALA A 30 -6.63 6.60 8.81
C ALA A 30 -5.68 5.86 9.76
N LEU A 31 -6.24 5.09 10.70
CA LEU A 31 -5.46 4.25 11.60
C LEU A 31 -4.91 3.02 10.88
N THR A 32 -3.65 2.66 11.14
CA THR A 32 -3.01 1.45 10.60
C THR A 32 -3.32 0.25 11.48
N VAL A 33 -3.65 -0.89 10.85
CA VAL A 33 -3.79 -2.20 11.50
C VAL A 33 -2.42 -2.83 11.71
N HIS A 34 -2.13 -3.13 12.97
CA HIS A 34 -0.97 -3.89 13.41
C HIS A 34 -1.37 -5.29 13.85
N ARG A 35 -0.44 -6.25 13.75
CA ARG A 35 -0.63 -7.64 14.16
C ARG A 35 0.52 -8.07 15.06
N GLY A 36 0.20 -8.64 16.21
CA GLY A 36 1.17 -9.21 17.14
C GLY A 36 1.39 -10.71 16.91
N SER A 37 2.42 -11.27 17.54
CA SER A 37 2.83 -12.67 17.39
C SER A 37 1.77 -13.70 17.79
N GLY A 38 0.75 -13.30 18.57
CA GLY A 38 -0.39 -14.13 18.97
C GLY A 38 -1.66 -13.89 18.16
N GLY A 39 -1.58 -13.27 16.97
CA GLY A 39 -2.76 -12.96 16.15
C GLY A 39 -3.60 -11.77 16.62
N ARG A 40 -3.31 -11.20 17.81
CA ARG A 40 -3.94 -9.97 18.29
C ARG A 40 -3.70 -8.84 17.31
N GLN A 41 -4.78 -8.15 16.94
CA GLN A 41 -4.74 -6.98 16.08
C GLN A 41 -5.08 -5.72 16.87
N TRP A 42 -4.47 -4.61 16.52
CA TRP A 42 -4.82 -3.29 17.06
C TRP A 42 -4.62 -2.21 16.01
N LEU A 43 -5.23 -1.06 16.24
CA LEU A 43 -5.11 0.12 15.40
C LEU A 43 -4.09 1.07 16.02
N ARG A 44 -3.27 1.71 15.18
CA ARG A 44 -2.31 2.73 15.62
C ARG A 44 -2.25 3.89 14.64
N CYS A 45 -2.29 5.10 15.17
CA CYS A 45 -1.88 6.30 14.45
C CYS A 45 -0.35 6.42 14.53
N HIS A 46 0.33 6.56 13.40
CA HIS A 46 1.78 6.73 13.37
C HIS A 46 2.24 8.19 13.58
N TRP A 47 1.30 9.13 13.70
CA TRP A 47 1.61 10.55 13.89
C TRP A 47 1.57 10.95 15.37
N CYS A 48 0.53 10.55 16.10
CA CYS A 48 0.35 10.88 17.52
C CYS A 48 0.43 9.66 18.46
N ASP A 49 0.75 8.47 17.93
CA ASP A 49 0.82 7.22 18.67
C ASP A 49 -0.47 6.75 19.37
N HIS A 50 -1.61 7.38 19.07
CA HIS A 50 -2.92 6.91 19.48
C HIS A 50 -3.14 5.45 19.08
N ARG A 51 -3.68 4.65 19.99
CA ARG A 51 -3.98 3.24 19.79
C ARG A 51 -5.45 2.98 20.08
N ASP A 52 -6.03 2.10 19.27
CA ASP A 52 -7.42 1.69 19.43
C ASP A 52 -7.56 0.19 19.18
N GLU A 53 -8.63 -0.40 19.69
CA GLU A 53 -8.99 -1.78 19.40
C GLU A 53 -9.83 -1.86 18.13
N ILE A 54 -9.84 -3.03 17.49
CA ILE A 54 -10.71 -3.24 16.33
C ILE A 54 -12.13 -3.48 16.86
N GLY A 55 -12.98 -2.47 16.74
CA GLY A 55 -14.38 -2.57 17.15
C GLY A 55 -15.16 -3.64 16.39
N ASN A 56 -16.20 -4.15 17.04
CA ASN A 56 -16.99 -5.29 16.54
C ASN A 56 -18.00 -4.85 15.47
N ARG A 57 -18.35 -3.55 15.43
CA ARG A 57 -19.40 -2.98 14.58
C ARG A 57 -19.00 -1.61 14.06
N CYS A 58 -19.35 -1.36 12.80
CA CYS A 58 -19.19 -0.06 12.17
C CYS A 58 -20.15 0.96 12.78
N ALA A 59 -19.62 2.10 13.21
CA ALA A 59 -20.43 3.19 13.78
C ALA A 59 -21.43 3.77 12.76
N HIS A 60 -21.11 3.72 11.46
CA HIS A 60 -21.96 4.27 10.41
C HIS A 60 -23.10 3.34 9.97
N CYS A 61 -22.82 2.05 9.75
CA CYS A 61 -23.83 1.11 9.21
C CYS A 61 -24.17 -0.09 10.11
N GLY A 62 -23.55 -0.20 11.29
CA GLY A 62 -23.78 -1.31 12.24
C GLY A 62 -23.22 -2.67 11.82
N SER A 63 -22.67 -2.80 10.61
CA SER A 63 -22.08 -4.03 10.09
C SER A 63 -20.81 -4.43 10.85
N THR A 64 -20.56 -5.74 10.94
CA THR A 64 -19.34 -6.31 11.53
C THR A 64 -18.23 -6.54 10.50
N ALA A 65 -18.48 -6.20 9.23
CA ALA A 65 -17.60 -6.52 8.10
C ALA A 65 -16.40 -5.58 7.98
N PHE A 66 -15.59 -5.46 9.04
CA PHE A 66 -14.32 -4.76 8.97
C PHE A 66 -13.25 -5.61 8.28
N LYS A 67 -12.44 -4.97 7.45
CA LYS A 67 -11.27 -5.61 6.85
C LYS A 67 -10.11 -4.62 6.79
N PRO A 68 -8.87 -5.08 7.00
CA PRO A 68 -7.70 -4.30 6.68
C PRO A 68 -7.64 -4.05 5.15
N PHE A 69 -7.62 -2.79 4.75
CA PHE A 69 -7.49 -2.31 3.38
C PHE A 69 -6.12 -1.65 3.19
N GLY A 70 -5.53 -1.85 2.02
CA GLY A 70 -4.23 -1.31 1.70
C GLY A 70 -3.49 -2.29 0.82
N ALA A 71 -3.37 -1.95 -0.45
CA ALA A 71 -2.44 -2.61 -1.35
C ALA A 71 -1.16 -1.77 -1.36
N GLY A 72 -0.07 -2.30 -0.81
CA GLY A 72 1.26 -1.79 -1.14
C GLY A 72 1.68 -2.29 -2.52
N THR A 73 2.70 -1.68 -3.11
CA THR A 73 3.33 -2.16 -4.36
C THR A 73 3.62 -3.67 -4.33
N GLN A 74 4.03 -4.20 -3.18
CA GLN A 74 4.25 -5.63 -2.94
C GLN A 74 2.98 -6.49 -3.08
N LYS A 75 1.85 -6.07 -2.51
CA LYS A 75 0.61 -6.86 -2.59
C LYS A 75 0.04 -6.87 -4.01
N VAL A 76 0.18 -5.76 -4.73
CA VAL A 76 -0.18 -5.69 -6.15
C VAL A 76 0.69 -6.62 -6.97
N MET A 77 2.01 -6.66 -6.70
CA MET A 77 2.90 -7.62 -7.36
C MET A 77 2.49 -9.07 -7.11
N GLU A 78 2.25 -9.45 -5.85
CA GLU A 78 1.83 -10.82 -5.51
C GLU A 78 0.56 -11.23 -6.26
N LEU A 79 -0.45 -10.36 -6.28
CA LEU A 79 -1.72 -10.65 -6.95
C LEU A 79 -1.55 -10.76 -8.46
N LEU A 80 -0.76 -9.87 -9.07
CA LEU A 80 -0.51 -9.95 -10.52
C LEU A 80 0.29 -11.19 -10.89
N ALA A 81 1.28 -11.58 -10.10
CA ALA A 81 2.05 -12.80 -10.33
C ALA A 81 1.21 -14.08 -10.14
N GLN A 82 0.12 -14.02 -9.36
CA GLN A 82 -0.81 -15.15 -9.16
C GLN A 82 -1.85 -15.27 -10.26
N GLU A 83 -2.38 -14.13 -10.72
CA GLU A 83 -3.51 -14.10 -11.66
C GLU A 83 -3.06 -14.06 -13.13
N LEU A 84 -1.83 -13.61 -13.40
CA LEU A 84 -1.30 -13.40 -14.74
C LEU A 84 0.08 -14.03 -14.89
N ASP A 85 0.10 -15.27 -15.36
CA ASP A 85 1.34 -16.01 -15.63
C ASP A 85 2.21 -15.34 -16.71
N GLY A 86 3.52 -15.36 -16.49
CA GLY A 86 4.52 -14.90 -17.46
C GLY A 86 4.83 -13.39 -17.47
N LEU A 87 4.13 -12.58 -16.67
CA LEU A 87 4.43 -11.15 -16.55
C LEU A 87 5.70 -10.90 -15.74
N ARG A 88 6.64 -10.15 -16.32
CA ARG A 88 7.83 -9.66 -15.62
C ARG A 88 7.50 -8.35 -14.92
N LEU A 89 7.44 -8.40 -13.60
CA LEU A 89 7.07 -7.25 -12.76
C LEU A 89 8.32 -6.55 -12.22
N LEU A 90 8.34 -5.21 -12.26
CA LEU A 90 9.41 -4.40 -11.69
C LEU A 90 8.87 -3.45 -10.61
N ARG A 91 9.41 -3.55 -9.39
CA ARG A 91 9.01 -2.70 -8.26
C ARG A 91 9.78 -1.40 -8.25
N PHE A 92 9.08 -0.28 -8.17
CA PHE A 92 9.66 1.05 -8.13
C PHE A 92 9.28 1.79 -6.83
N ASP A 93 10.08 1.57 -5.78
CA ASP A 93 9.98 2.26 -4.51
C ASP A 93 11.33 2.69 -3.95
N ARG A 94 11.32 3.44 -2.84
CA ARG A 94 12.53 4.01 -2.23
C ARG A 94 13.60 2.97 -1.88
N ASP A 95 13.22 1.70 -1.66
CA ASP A 95 14.17 0.64 -1.37
C ASP A 95 14.79 0.06 -2.63
N SER A 96 14.05 0.04 -3.75
CA SER A 96 14.57 -0.44 -5.03
C SER A 96 15.39 0.60 -5.79
N THR A 97 15.43 1.84 -5.31
CA THR A 97 16.11 2.97 -5.97
C THR A 97 17.27 3.55 -5.14
N GLY A 98 17.89 2.74 -4.26
CA GLY A 98 19.02 3.18 -3.45
C GLY A 98 20.21 3.72 -4.27
N GLY A 99 20.83 4.81 -3.78
CA GLY A 99 22.00 5.45 -4.39
C GLY A 99 21.69 6.58 -5.38
N ARG A 100 22.72 7.35 -5.76
CA ARG A 100 22.60 8.61 -6.51
C ARG A 100 21.93 8.49 -7.88
N ASP A 101 22.00 7.31 -8.51
CA ASP A 101 21.41 7.00 -9.83
C ASP A 101 20.40 5.83 -9.81
N GLY A 102 19.91 5.43 -8.63
CA GLY A 102 19.05 4.24 -8.51
C GLY A 102 17.75 4.34 -9.31
N HIS A 103 17.17 5.53 -9.39
CA HIS A 103 15.95 5.79 -10.19
C HIS A 103 16.20 5.62 -11.69
N ARG A 104 17.28 6.21 -12.21
CA ARG A 104 17.60 6.18 -13.65
C ARG A 104 17.85 4.75 -14.12
N ARG A 105 18.68 3.99 -13.41
CA ARG A 105 18.95 2.58 -13.74
C ARG A 105 17.68 1.74 -13.81
N LEU A 106 16.73 1.98 -12.89
CA LEU A 106 15.50 1.21 -12.86
C LEU A 106 14.58 1.55 -14.04
N LEU A 107 14.52 2.84 -14.41
CA LEU A 107 13.78 3.29 -15.60
C LEU A 107 14.44 2.79 -16.90
N ASP A 108 15.77 2.79 -16.99
CA ASP A 108 16.50 2.27 -18.16
C ASP A 108 16.21 0.78 -18.39
N ARG A 109 16.17 -0.01 -17.32
CA ARG A 109 15.78 -1.44 -17.37
C ARG A 109 14.34 -1.64 -17.82
N PHE A 110 13.44 -0.76 -17.42
CA PHE A 110 12.06 -0.81 -17.90
C PHE A 110 11.98 -0.44 -19.39
N ALA A 111 12.68 0.62 -19.80
CA ALA A 111 12.74 1.08 -21.18
C ALA A 111 13.43 0.08 -22.12
N SER A 112 14.38 -0.72 -21.63
CA SER A 112 15.02 -1.81 -22.38
C SER A 112 14.13 -3.06 -22.52
N GLY A 113 12.94 -3.06 -21.93
CA GLY A 113 12.00 -4.18 -22.01
C GLY A 113 12.34 -5.35 -21.08
N GLU A 114 13.13 -5.14 -20.01
CA GLU A 114 13.42 -6.17 -19.01
C GLU A 114 12.20 -6.48 -18.12
N ALA A 115 11.17 -5.64 -18.13
CA ALA A 115 9.92 -5.86 -17.42
C ALA A 115 8.72 -5.38 -18.24
N ASP A 116 7.58 -6.05 -18.05
CA ASP A 116 6.33 -5.77 -18.75
C ASP A 116 5.47 -4.78 -17.95
N VAL A 117 5.57 -4.81 -16.62
CA VAL A 117 4.80 -3.92 -15.73
C VAL A 117 5.69 -3.31 -14.65
N LEU A 118 5.80 -1.99 -14.67
CA LEU A 118 6.37 -1.20 -13.58
C LEU A 118 5.30 -0.89 -12.52
N ILE A 119 5.56 -1.25 -11.26
CA ILE A 119 4.66 -1.03 -10.11
C ILE A 119 5.37 -0.11 -9.10
N GLY A 120 4.90 1.13 -9.00
CA GLY A 120 5.55 2.14 -8.18
C GLY A 120 4.61 2.94 -7.31
N THR A 121 5.15 3.86 -6.51
CA THR A 121 4.33 4.78 -5.72
C THR A 121 4.11 6.10 -6.45
N GLN A 122 2.94 6.72 -6.26
CA GLN A 122 2.67 8.07 -6.80
C GLN A 122 3.69 9.11 -6.31
N MET A 123 4.23 8.93 -5.10
CA MET A 123 5.27 9.82 -4.56
C MET A 123 6.55 9.81 -5.39
N LEU A 124 6.87 8.68 -6.02
CA LEU A 124 8.06 8.57 -6.86
C LEU A 124 7.81 9.06 -8.28
N ALA A 125 6.64 8.76 -8.86
CA ALA A 125 6.31 9.18 -10.21
C ALA A 125 6.21 10.71 -10.39
N LYS A 126 6.09 11.49 -9.30
CA LYS A 126 6.07 12.96 -9.37
C LYS A 126 7.42 13.49 -9.84
N GLY A 127 7.41 14.21 -10.97
CA GLY A 127 8.58 14.93 -11.50
C GLY A 127 9.55 14.10 -12.33
N MET A 128 9.21 12.86 -12.69
CA MET A 128 9.98 12.07 -13.65
C MET A 128 9.30 12.02 -15.01
N ASP A 129 10.11 12.18 -16.04
CA ASP A 129 9.70 11.90 -17.41
C ASP A 129 9.75 10.38 -17.62
N LEU A 130 8.59 9.76 -17.72
CA LEU A 130 8.46 8.32 -17.76
C LEU A 130 8.47 7.85 -19.23
N PRO A 131 9.36 6.92 -19.61
CA PRO A 131 9.33 6.34 -20.95
C PRO A 131 7.99 5.63 -21.19
N ARG A 132 7.48 5.74 -22.42
CA ARG A 132 6.21 5.12 -22.84
C ARG A 132 6.33 3.61 -22.99
#